data_AF-A0A3S0CD21-F1
#
_entry.id   AF-A0A3S0CD21-F1
#
_cell.length_a   1.000
_cell.length_b   1.000
_cell.length_c   1.000
_cell.angle_alpha   90.00
_cell.angle_beta   90.00
_cell.angle_gamma   90.00
#
_symmetry.space_group_name_H-M   'P 1'
#
loop_
_entity.id
_entity.type
_entity.pdbx_description
1 polymer ?
#
loop_
_entity_poly.entity_id
_entity_poly.type
_entity_poly.pdbx_seq_one_letter_code
_entity_poly.pdbx_strand_id
1 'polypeptide(L)'
;MTRIAPGDAGLFVADGLSGPVARLEVERIDADASHTLSEPELAASFGGHVLVRERQGLLYPERAVYRVQLKVLDSELPAQHAWRGRVSIAGRWEAPGLRFLRSATNVLWREGGF
;
A
#
# COMPACT_ATOMS: atom_id res chain seq x y z
N MET A 1 -1.36 17.60 -0.89
CA MET A 1 -1.58 16.81 0.34
C MET A 1 -1.60 15.34 -0.04
N THR A 2 -0.61 14.55 0.38
CA THR A 2 -0.55 13.11 0.10
C THR A 2 -1.14 12.36 1.29
N ARG A 3 -2.25 11.63 1.06
CA ARG A 3 -3.06 10.98 2.11
C ARG A 3 -2.45 9.68 2.64
N ILE A 4 -1.33 9.24 2.06
CA ILE A 4 -0.68 7.96 2.33
C ILE A 4 0.77 8.23 2.70
N ALA A 5 1.29 7.49 3.68
CA ALA A 5 2.68 7.59 4.11
C ALA A 5 3.29 6.23 4.45
N PRO A 6 4.62 6.12 4.48
CA PRO A 6 5.30 4.95 5.04
C PRO A 6 4.79 4.65 6.47
N GLY A 7 4.52 3.38 6.74
CA GLY A 7 3.92 2.89 7.98
C GLY A 7 2.40 2.81 7.97
N ASP A 8 1.70 3.29 6.93
CA ASP A 8 0.25 3.13 6.83
C ASP A 8 -0.11 1.65 6.60
N ALA A 9 -1.15 1.18 7.29
CA ALA A 9 -1.62 -0.20 7.17
C ALA A 9 -2.40 -0.39 5.86
N GLY A 10 -2.24 -1.56 5.25
CA GLY A 10 -2.96 -1.98 4.06
C GLY A 10 -3.51 -3.39 4.16
N LEU A 11 -4.45 -3.70 3.30
CA LEU A 11 -5.01 -5.03 3.12
C LEU A 11 -4.96 -5.40 1.63
N PHE A 12 -4.31 -6.50 1.32
CA PHE A 12 -4.33 -7.13 0.00
C PHE A 12 -5.41 -8.20 -0.05
N VAL A 13 -6.16 -8.19 -1.14
CA VAL A 13 -7.15 -9.22 -1.47
C VAL A 13 -6.86 -9.68 -2.89
N ALA A 14 -6.44 -10.94 -3.04
CA ALA A 14 -6.19 -11.52 -4.35
C ALA A 14 -7.47 -11.62 -5.21
N ASP A 15 -7.29 -11.51 -6.51
CA ASP A 15 -8.34 -11.65 -7.52
C ASP A 15 -8.69 -13.14 -7.67
N GLY A 16 -9.98 -13.48 -7.53
CA GLY A 16 -10.47 -14.85 -7.59
C GLY A 16 -11.19 -15.31 -6.30
N LEU A 17 -12.03 -16.35 -6.43
CA LEU A 17 -12.91 -16.83 -5.35
C LEU A 17 -12.19 -17.41 -4.13
N SER A 18 -10.89 -17.71 -4.22
CA SER A 18 -10.14 -18.41 -3.17
C SER A 18 -8.71 -17.88 -2.96
N GLY A 19 -8.44 -16.64 -3.36
CA GLY A 19 -7.11 -16.05 -3.22
C GLY A 19 -6.78 -15.60 -1.79
N PRO A 20 -5.49 -15.48 -1.43
CA PRO A 20 -5.09 -15.07 -0.08
C PRO A 20 -5.49 -13.63 0.23
N VAL A 21 -5.77 -13.39 1.51
CA VAL A 21 -5.89 -12.05 2.09
C VAL A 21 -4.67 -11.81 2.96
N ALA A 22 -4.02 -10.66 2.80
CA ALA A 22 -2.79 -10.35 3.53
C ALA A 22 -2.79 -8.93 4.09
N ARG A 23 -2.32 -8.78 5.32
CA ARG A 23 -2.01 -7.50 5.94
C ARG A 23 -0.69 -7.00 5.40
N LEU A 24 -0.71 -5.75 4.97
CA LEU A 24 0.41 -5.05 4.40
C LEU A 24 0.75 -3.81 5.23
N GLU A 25 1.97 -3.33 5.12
CA GLU A 25 2.38 -2.01 5.58
C GLU A 25 3.11 -1.28 4.45
N VAL A 26 2.81 0.00 4.26
CA VAL A 26 3.52 0.82 3.27
C VAL A 26 4.98 0.96 3.69
N GLU A 27 5.89 0.46 2.87
CA GLU A 27 7.33 0.58 3.10
C GLU A 27 7.89 1.86 2.46
N ARG A 28 7.52 2.10 1.20
CA ARG A 28 8.02 3.24 0.43
C ARG A 28 6.99 3.73 -0.57
N ILE A 29 6.94 5.04 -0.74
CA ILE A 29 6.22 5.69 -1.82
C ILE A 29 7.29 6.33 -2.69
N ASP A 30 7.30 5.99 -3.97
CA ASP A 30 8.23 6.61 -4.90
C ASP A 30 7.81 8.07 -5.16
N ALA A 31 8.78 8.98 -5.13
CA ALA A 31 8.52 10.41 -5.28
C ALA A 31 8.27 10.80 -6.75
N ASP A 32 8.73 9.97 -7.69
CA ASP A 32 8.60 10.23 -9.12
C ASP A 32 7.37 9.50 -9.68
N ALA A 33 6.57 10.24 -10.46
CA ALA A 33 5.51 9.60 -11.22
C ALA A 33 6.18 8.79 -12.33
N SER A 34 5.88 7.50 -12.45
CA SER A 34 6.51 6.67 -13.48
C SER A 34 6.09 7.17 -14.87
N HIS A 35 7.04 7.72 -15.63
CA HIS A 35 6.79 8.18 -17.00
C HIS A 35 6.56 7.01 -17.96
N THR A 36 7.05 5.84 -17.60
CA THR A 36 6.84 4.57 -18.31
C THR A 36 6.44 3.49 -17.32
N LEU A 37 5.50 2.63 -17.70
CA LEU A 37 5.10 1.46 -16.93
C LEU A 37 5.99 0.27 -17.33
N SER A 38 6.90 -0.12 -16.44
CA SER A 38 7.83 -1.24 -16.67
C SER A 38 7.16 -2.62 -16.51
N GLU A 39 6.06 -2.69 -15.75
CA GLU A 39 5.29 -3.91 -15.51
C GLU A 39 4.06 -3.97 -16.44
N PRO A 40 4.12 -4.67 -17.59
CA PRO A 40 3.05 -4.66 -18.58
C PRO A 40 1.75 -5.26 -18.03
N GLU A 41 1.83 -6.19 -17.09
CA GLU A 41 0.67 -6.82 -16.43
C GLU A 41 -0.26 -5.82 -15.70
N LEU A 42 0.25 -4.64 -15.35
CA LEU A 42 -0.54 -3.59 -14.71
C LEU A 42 -1.34 -2.75 -15.70
N ALA A 43 -0.98 -2.79 -16.99
CA ALA A 43 -1.67 -2.04 -18.04
C ALA A 43 -3.02 -2.65 -18.39
N ALA A 44 -4.01 -1.79 -18.65
CA ALA A 44 -5.36 -2.18 -19.03
C ALA A 44 -5.38 -3.06 -20.30
N SER A 45 -4.50 -2.78 -21.26
CA SER A 45 -4.33 -3.58 -22.48
C SER A 45 -3.91 -5.03 -22.22
N PHE A 46 -3.30 -5.31 -21.05
CA PHE A 46 -2.83 -6.64 -20.64
C PHE A 46 -3.62 -7.20 -19.44
N GLY A 47 -4.82 -6.66 -19.18
CA GLY A 47 -5.71 -7.15 -18.12
C GLY A 47 -5.47 -6.55 -16.73
N GLY A 48 -4.65 -5.51 -16.62
CA GLY A 48 -4.52 -4.68 -15.44
C GLY A 48 -5.55 -3.52 -15.40
N HIS A 49 -5.25 -2.50 -14.60
CA HIS A 49 -6.17 -1.35 -14.40
C HIS A 49 -5.55 0.01 -14.76
N VAL A 50 -4.26 0.03 -15.13
CA VAL A 50 -3.57 1.27 -15.49
C VAL A 50 -3.80 1.56 -16.97
N LEU A 51 -4.48 2.66 -17.27
CA LEU A 51 -4.60 3.14 -18.65
C LEU A 51 -3.23 3.64 -19.12
N VAL A 52 -2.74 3.01 -20.18
CA VAL A 52 -1.47 3.33 -20.81
C VAL A 52 -1.67 3.51 -22.31
N ARG A 53 -0.91 4.42 -22.89
CA ARG A 53 -0.71 4.54 -24.33
C ARG A 53 0.59 3.84 -24.69
N GLU A 54 0.52 2.84 -25.57
CA GLU A 54 1.72 2.23 -26.13
C GLU A 54 2.31 3.12 -27.23
N ARG A 55 3.61 3.37 -27.18
CA ARG A 55 4.36 4.01 -28.26
C ARG A 55 5.76 3.42 -28.34
N GLN A 56 6.11 2.86 -29.49
CA GLN A 56 7.44 2.27 -29.74
C GLN A 56 7.80 1.15 -28.73
N GLY A 57 6.82 0.33 -28.32
CA GLY A 57 7.03 -0.75 -27.34
C GLY A 57 7.17 -0.29 -25.89
N LEU A 58 7.02 1.01 -25.60
CA LEU A 58 6.97 1.56 -24.25
C LEU A 58 5.52 1.89 -23.87
N LEU A 59 5.16 1.60 -22.62
CA LEU A 59 3.84 1.86 -22.06
C LEU A 59 3.85 3.18 -21.28
N TYR A 60 3.21 4.22 -21.80
CA TYR A 60 3.14 5.53 -21.16
C TYR A 60 1.80 5.68 -20.43
N PRO A 61 1.77 5.81 -19.10
CA PRO A 61 0.54 6.06 -18.36
C PRO A 61 -0.13 7.36 -18.83
N GLU A 62 -1.45 7.34 -19.03
CA GLU A 62 -2.19 8.56 -19.43
C GLU A 62 -2.38 9.54 -18.27
N ARG A 63 -2.12 9.09 -17.05
CA ARG A 63 -2.20 9.86 -15.80
C ARG A 63 -0.94 9.62 -14.97
N ALA A 64 -0.60 10.54 -14.06
CA ALA A 64 0.49 10.30 -13.13
C ALA A 64 0.21 9.05 -12.27
N VAL A 65 1.08 8.05 -12.39
CA VAL A 65 1.03 6.80 -11.61
C VAL A 65 2.25 6.78 -10.70
N TYR A 66 1.99 6.63 -9.40
CA TYR A 66 3.02 6.54 -8.38
C TYR A 66 3.20 5.08 -7.97
N ARG A 67 4.45 4.66 -7.81
CA ARG A 67 4.78 3.33 -7.30
C ARG A 67 4.75 3.35 -5.78
N VAL A 68 3.96 2.45 -5.18
CA VAL A 68 3.94 2.22 -3.73
C VAL A 68 4.42 0.81 -3.46
N GLN A 69 5.47 0.68 -2.66
CA GLN A 69 6.01 -0.59 -2.20
C GLN A 69 5.45 -0.89 -0.82
N LEU A 70 4.89 -2.08 -0.65
CA LEU A 70 4.33 -2.55 0.61
C LEU A 70 5.03 -3.83 1.04
N LYS A 71 5.30 -3.96 2.35
CA LYS A 71 5.79 -5.20 2.94
C LYS A 71 4.63 -6.04 3.45
N VAL A 72 4.72 -7.35 3.28
CA VAL A 72 3.75 -8.31 3.80
C VAL A 72 4.04 -8.55 5.29
N LEU A 73 3.02 -8.44 6.13
CA LEU A 73 3.14 -8.68 7.57
C LEU A 73 2.86 -10.15 7.94
N ASP A 74 2.06 -10.85 7.13
CA ASP A 74 1.72 -12.26 7.36
C ASP A 74 2.78 -13.17 6.73
N SER A 75 3.44 -14.01 7.54
CA SER A 75 4.54 -14.86 7.09
C SER A 75 4.10 -16.11 6.30
N GLU A 76 2.80 -16.38 6.20
CA GLU A 76 2.26 -17.62 5.65
C GLU A 76 1.81 -17.52 4.19
N LEU A 77 2.06 -16.39 3.51
CA LEU A 77 1.75 -16.30 2.09
C LEU A 77 2.69 -17.20 1.28
N PRO A 78 2.15 -18.06 0.40
CA PRO A 78 2.97 -18.89 -0.47
C PRO A 78 3.75 -18.00 -1.45
N ALA A 79 5.06 -17.88 -1.22
CA ALA A 79 5.98 -17.03 -1.99
C ALA A 79 6.19 -17.46 -3.46
N GLN A 80 5.63 -18.61 -3.86
CA GLN A 80 5.89 -19.22 -5.16
C GLN A 80 4.97 -18.72 -6.30
N HIS A 81 3.98 -17.86 -6.01
CA HIS A 81 3.06 -17.35 -7.03
C HIS A 81 2.97 -15.81 -6.98
N ALA A 82 3.01 -15.18 -8.16
CA ALA A 82 2.64 -13.78 -8.29
C ALA A 82 1.12 -13.66 -8.17
N TRP A 83 0.66 -12.97 -7.12
CA TRP A 83 -0.77 -12.78 -6.86
C TRP A 83 -1.23 -11.44 -7.40
N ARG A 84 -2.19 -11.46 -8.34
CA ARG A 84 -2.91 -10.25 -8.75
C ARG A 84 -4.05 -10.00 -7.78
N GLY A 85 -4.36 -8.73 -7.48
CA GLY A 85 -5.43 -8.39 -6.55
C GLY A 85 -5.60 -6.90 -6.35
N ARG A 86 -6.40 -6.56 -5.33
CA ARG A 86 -6.63 -5.18 -4.92
C ARG A 86 -5.99 -4.92 -3.57
N VAL A 87 -5.28 -3.80 -3.46
CA VAL A 87 -4.75 -3.30 -2.19
C VAL A 87 -5.62 -2.12 -1.73
N SER A 88 -6.12 -2.18 -0.50
CA SER A 88 -6.74 -1.05 0.18
C SER A 88 -5.79 -0.53 1.24
N ILE A 89 -5.43 0.75 1.19
CA ILE A 89 -4.52 1.38 2.16
C ILE A 89 -5.34 2.33 3.04
N ALA A 90 -5.21 2.17 4.35
CA ALA A 90 -5.81 3.08 5.33
C ALA A 90 -5.02 4.39 5.35
N GLY A 91 -5.41 5.33 4.48
CA GLY A 91 -4.82 6.67 4.49
C GLY A 91 -5.12 7.40 5.80
N ARG A 92 -4.16 8.18 6.29
CA ARG A 92 -4.26 8.89 7.57
C ARG A 92 -5.48 9.81 7.58
N TRP A 93 -6.35 9.64 8.57
CA TRP A 93 -7.35 10.65 8.94
C TRP A 93 -6.58 11.81 9.61
N GLU A 94 -6.81 13.04 9.16
CA GLU A 94 -6.44 14.23 9.92
C GLU A 94 -7.30 14.27 11.19
N ALA A 95 -6.93 13.50 12.20
CA ALA A 95 -7.43 13.65 13.56
C ALA A 95 -6.38 14.43 14.36
N PRO A 96 -6.41 15.77 14.37
CA PRO A 96 -5.44 16.60 15.09
C PRO A 96 -5.39 16.33 16.61
N GLY A 97 -6.33 15.56 17.17
CA GLY A 97 -6.44 15.31 18.62
C GLY A 97 -5.67 14.11 19.19
N LEU A 98 -5.24 13.13 18.40
CA LEU A 98 -4.72 11.85 18.96
C LEU A 98 -3.21 11.82 19.26
N ARG A 99 -2.46 12.88 18.94
CA ARG A 99 -1.05 13.00 19.32
C ARG A 99 -0.83 13.19 20.83
N PHE A 100 -1.90 13.47 21.59
CA PHE A 100 -1.84 13.67 23.04
C PHE A 100 -2.04 12.39 23.87
N LEU A 101 -2.46 11.26 23.30
CA LEU A 101 -2.80 10.07 24.10
C LEU A 101 -1.64 9.07 24.26
N ARG A 102 -0.53 9.19 23.51
CA ARG A 102 0.62 8.27 23.64
C ARG A 102 1.65 8.64 24.72
N SER A 103 1.43 9.71 25.48
CA SER A 103 2.32 10.09 26.59
C SER A 103 1.69 9.95 27.99
N ALA A 104 0.40 9.62 28.10
CA ALA A 104 -0.29 9.57 29.39
C ALA A 104 -0.28 8.18 30.07
N THR A 105 0.04 7.09 29.35
CA THR A 105 -0.07 5.73 29.90
C THR A 105 1.16 5.25 30.69
N ASN A 106 2.26 6.01 30.76
CA ASN A 106 3.45 5.57 31.51
C ASN A 106 3.60 6.23 32.90
N VAL A 107 2.67 7.11 33.31
CA VAL A 107 2.71 7.75 34.65
C VAL A 107 1.75 7.08 35.64
N LEU A 108 0.75 6.32 35.18
CA LEU A 108 -0.18 5.64 36.09
C LEU A 108 0.43 4.44 36.84
N TRP A 109 1.66 4.03 36.54
CA TRP A 109 2.27 2.83 37.14
C TRP A 109 3.14 3.10 38.37
N ARG A 110 3.10 4.31 38.95
CA ARG A 110 3.97 4.65 40.10
C ARG A 110 3.29 5.08 41.41
N GLU A 111 1.97 5.06 41.53
CA GLU A 111 1.32 5.34 42.84
C GLU A 111 0.23 4.32 43.20
N GLY A 112 0.54 3.03 43.00
CA GLY A 112 -0.30 1.91 43.44
C GLY A 112 0.37 0.96 44.44
N GLY A 113 1.41 1.40 45.15
CA GLY A 113 2.07 0.63 46.20
C GLY A 113 1.99 1.34 47.54
N PHE A 114 0.98 0.96 48.34
CA PHE A 114 0.99 1.12 49.80
C PHE A 114 1.82 0.00 50.42
#